data_AF-A0A914QN97-F1
#
_entry.id   AF-A0A914QN97-F1
#
_cell.length_a   1.000
_cell.length_b   1.000
_cell.length_c   1.000
_cell.angle_alpha   90.00
_cell.angle_beta   90.00
_cell.angle_gamma   90.00
#
_symmetry.space_group_name_H-M   'P 1'
#
loop_
_entity.id
_entity.type
_entity.pdbx_description
1 polymer ?
#
loop_
_entity_poly.entity_id
_entity_poly.type
_entity_poly.pdbx_seq_one_letter_code
_entity_poly.pdbx_strand_id
1 'polypeptide(L)'
;MKALKENSIKKGDALSTARIAAILSAKKTSYLIPLCHQIPLSNVQVKFFFEENAVLIFSRVKTNWLTGVEMEALMSSTIAALVIYDMCKALGHDMKICDTKLIGKFGGKNDHGIVEFEKLHYKNLL
;
A
#
# COMPACT_ATOMS: atom_id res chain seq x y z
N MET A 1 8.98 -16.28 -3.51
CA MET A 1 7.53 -16.40 -3.26
C MET A 1 7.15 -17.41 -2.17
N LYS A 2 7.61 -18.67 -2.22
CA LYS A 2 7.27 -19.70 -1.22
C LYS A 2 7.45 -19.22 0.23
N ALA A 3 8.63 -18.72 0.58
CA ALA A 3 8.93 -18.26 1.94
C ALA A 3 8.01 -17.12 2.44
N LEU A 4 7.58 -16.24 1.54
CA LEU A 4 6.66 -15.15 1.86
C LEU A 4 5.23 -15.66 2.10
N LYS A 5 4.77 -16.63 1.31
CA LYS A 5 3.45 -17.27 1.46
C LYS A 5 3.36 -18.13 2.73
N GLU A 6 4.43 -18.84 3.04
CA GLU A 6 4.53 -19.74 4.21
C GLU A 6 4.96 -19.03 5.49
N ASN A 7 5.21 -17.72 5.44
CA ASN A 7 5.69 -16.93 6.58
C ASN A 7 6.99 -17.47 7.21
N SER A 8 7.91 -17.97 6.39
CA SER A 8 9.15 -18.64 6.82
C SER A 8 10.41 -17.80 6.62
N ILE A 9 10.25 -16.47 6.52
CA ILE A 9 11.35 -15.53 6.41
C ILE A 9 12.04 -15.39 7.77
N LYS A 10 13.37 -15.49 7.82
CA LYS A 10 14.18 -15.43 9.05
C LYS A 10 13.94 -14.15 9.88
N LYS A 11 13.65 -13.02 9.23
CA LYS A 11 13.34 -11.74 9.89
C LYS A 11 11.96 -11.71 10.57
N GLY A 12 11.11 -12.72 10.35
CA GLY A 12 9.75 -12.79 10.87
C GLY A 12 8.69 -12.49 9.81
N ASP A 13 7.50 -12.07 10.26
CA ASP A 13 6.35 -11.88 9.40
C ASP A 13 6.44 -10.61 8.55
N ALA A 14 6.79 -10.81 7.28
CA ALA A 14 6.96 -9.74 6.32
C ALA A 14 5.65 -9.02 5.97
N LEU A 15 4.52 -9.72 5.86
CA LEU A 15 3.24 -9.09 5.49
C LEU A 15 2.67 -8.27 6.65
N SER A 16 2.76 -8.78 7.87
CA SER A 16 2.35 -8.04 9.07
C SER A 16 3.22 -6.80 9.28
N THR A 17 4.54 -6.93 9.12
CA THR A 17 5.48 -5.81 9.21
C THR A 17 5.19 -4.76 8.12
N ALA A 18 4.99 -5.19 6.88
CA ALA A 18 4.65 -4.30 5.77
C ALA A 18 3.32 -3.57 5.98
N ARG A 19 2.31 -4.24 6.55
CA ARG A 19 1.01 -3.62 6.88
C ARG A 19 1.17 -2.50 7.91
N ILE A 20 1.95 -2.74 8.97
CA ILE A 20 2.21 -1.74 10.00
C ILE A 20 2.93 -0.53 9.39
N ALA A 21 4.00 -0.77 8.62
CA ALA A 21 4.75 0.29 7.97
C ALA A 21 3.91 1.10 6.97
N ALA A 22 3.02 0.45 6.22
CA ALA A 22 2.08 1.09 5.31
C ALA A 22 1.07 1.99 6.04
N ILE A 23 0.58 1.58 7.21
CA ILE A 23 -0.32 2.42 8.03
C ILE A 23 0.43 3.61 8.63
N LEU A 24 1.66 3.39 9.12
CA LEU A 24 2.49 4.44 9.69
C LEU A 24 2.88 5.49 8.63
N SER A 25 3.31 5.04 7.45
CA SER A 25 3.71 5.92 6.36
C SER A 25 2.55 6.77 5.84
N ALA A 26 1.34 6.22 5.71
CA ALA A 26 0.15 7.01 5.38
C ALA A 26 -0.01 8.21 6.35
N LYS A 27 0.14 7.98 7.66
CA LYS A 27 0.06 9.03 8.70
C LYS A 27 1.25 9.98 8.71
N LYS A 28 2.34 9.66 8.02
CA LYS A 28 3.59 10.44 7.94
C LYS A 28 3.82 11.03 6.55
N THR A 29 2.85 10.96 5.65
CA THR A 29 2.95 11.46 4.27
C THR A 29 3.40 12.91 4.22
N SER A 30 2.77 13.80 4.98
CA SER A 30 3.12 15.23 5.03
C SER A 30 4.50 15.54 5.62
N TYR A 31 5.11 14.58 6.33
CA TYR A 31 6.48 14.72 6.82
C TYR A 31 7.52 14.47 5.71
N LEU A 32 7.14 13.70 4.68
CA LEU A 32 8.03 13.28 3.61
C LEU A 32 7.77 14.02 2.30
N ILE A 33 6.53 14.47 2.06
CA ILE A 33 6.12 15.15 0.83
C ILE A 33 5.91 16.64 1.14
N PRO A 34 6.80 17.55 0.68
CA PRO A 34 6.87 18.93 1.19
C PRO A 34 5.60 19.77 1.07
N LEU A 35 4.76 19.52 0.06
CA LEU A 35 3.55 20.31 -0.21
C LEU A 35 2.26 19.59 0.19
N CYS A 36 2.36 18.43 0.85
CA CYS A 36 1.20 17.74 1.40
C CYS A 36 0.76 18.39 2.70
N HIS A 37 -0.55 18.59 2.85
CA HIS A 37 -1.13 19.03 4.11
C HIS A 37 -1.05 17.89 5.14
N GLN A 38 -0.94 18.24 6.42
CA GLN A 38 -1.16 17.28 7.50
C GLN A 38 -2.66 17.00 7.63
N ILE A 39 -3.09 15.78 7.31
CA ILE A 39 -4.50 15.40 7.24
C ILE A 39 -4.83 14.39 8.36
N PRO A 40 -5.92 14.59 9.15
CA PRO A 40 -6.41 13.58 10.07
C PRO A 40 -7.03 12.41 9.29
N LEU A 41 -6.38 11.25 9.33
CA LEU A 41 -6.87 10.05 8.63
C LEU A 41 -7.88 9.29 9.52
N SER A 42 -9.06 9.00 8.98
CA SER A 42 -10.10 8.24 9.70
C SER A 42 -9.88 6.72 9.56
N ASN A 43 -9.27 6.28 8.46
CA ASN A 43 -9.01 4.86 8.22
C ASN A 43 -7.87 4.65 7.22
N VAL A 44 -7.06 3.62 7.46
CA VAL A 44 -6.05 3.12 6.53
C VAL A 44 -6.16 1.59 6.49
N GLN A 45 -6.41 1.04 5.31
CA GLN A 45 -6.51 -0.41 5.07
C GLN A 45 -5.48 -0.84 4.04
N VAL A 46 -4.88 -2.03 4.22
CA VAL A 46 -3.91 -2.60 3.28
C VAL A 46 -4.26 -4.06 3.02
N LYS A 47 -4.37 -4.42 1.74
CA LYS A 47 -4.64 -5.79 1.27
C LYS A 47 -3.45 -6.27 0.43
N PHE A 48 -3.10 -7.54 0.59
CA PHE A 48 -2.07 -8.22 -0.20
C PHE A 48 -2.72 -9.34 -0.99
N PHE A 49 -2.41 -9.42 -2.28
CA PHE A 49 -2.80 -10.55 -3.13
C PHE A 49 -1.55 -11.19 -3.72
N PHE A 50 -1.57 -12.52 -3.76
CA PHE A 50 -0.47 -13.28 -4.31
C PHE A 50 -0.77 -13.70 -5.74
N GLU A 51 0.17 -13.37 -6.63
CA GLU A 51 0.30 -13.96 -7.96
C GLU A 51 1.29 -15.13 -7.91
N GLU A 52 1.57 -15.74 -9.06
CA GLU A 52 2.59 -16.77 -9.18
C GLU A 52 3.97 -16.22 -8.73
N ASN A 53 4.37 -15.08 -9.29
CA ASN A 53 5.68 -14.47 -9.10
C ASN A 53 5.64 -13.03 -8.57
N ALA A 54 4.51 -12.57 -8.04
CA ALA A 54 4.35 -11.22 -7.51
C ALA A 54 3.46 -11.15 -6.27
N VAL A 55 3.61 -10.06 -5.52
CA VAL A 55 2.65 -9.61 -4.51
C VAL A 55 2.07 -8.28 -4.96
N LEU A 56 0.76 -8.24 -5.12
CA LEU A 56 0.02 -7.02 -5.37
C LEU A 56 -0.35 -6.38 -4.02
N ILE A 57 -0.15 -5.07 -3.93
CA ILE A 57 -0.36 -4.29 -2.71
C ILE A 57 -1.42 -3.23 -3.00
N PHE A 58 -2.52 -3.27 -2.25
CA PHE A 58 -3.58 -2.29 -2.35
C PHE A 58 -3.74 -1.58 -1.03
N SER A 59 -3.65 -0.25 -1.04
CA SER A 59 -3.95 0.60 0.10
C SER A 59 -5.20 1.44 -0.14
N ARG A 60 -6.02 1.58 0.89
CA ARG A 60 -7.13 2.52 0.95
C ARG A 60 -6.96 3.43 2.13
N VAL A 61 -7.03 4.73 1.87
CA VAL A 61 -7.02 5.76 2.90
C VAL A 61 -8.34 6.52 2.86
N LYS A 62 -8.89 6.84 4.02
CA LYS A 62 -10.08 7.68 4.17
C LYS A 62 -9.80 8.85 5.09
N THR A 63 -10.45 9.96 4.81
CA THR A 63 -10.50 11.14 5.67
C THR A 63 -11.86 11.83 5.48
N ASN A 64 -12.20 12.71 6.42
CA ASN A 64 -13.26 13.71 6.27
C ASN A 64 -12.58 15.08 6.38
N TRP A 65 -12.03 15.59 5.28
CA TRP A 65 -11.21 16.81 5.27
C TRP A 65 -11.34 17.61 3.96
N LEU A 66 -10.74 18.81 3.93
CA LEU A 66 -10.83 19.76 2.81
C LEU A 66 -10.04 19.34 1.56
N THR A 67 -9.12 18.38 1.70
CA THR A 67 -8.28 17.87 0.61
C THR A 67 -8.35 16.34 0.56
N GLY A 68 -8.07 15.79 -0.62
CA GLY A 68 -7.99 14.35 -0.83
C GLY A 68 -6.77 13.71 -0.17
N VAL A 69 -6.75 12.37 -0.16
CA VAL A 69 -5.74 11.51 0.47
C VAL A 69 -5.05 10.57 -0.52
N GLU A 70 -4.93 11.02 -1.78
CA GLU A 70 -4.27 10.26 -2.85
C GLU A 70 -2.82 9.95 -2.47
N MET A 71 -2.12 10.93 -1.91
CA MET A 71 -0.70 10.81 -1.56
C MET A 71 -0.49 9.85 -0.39
N GLU A 72 -1.38 9.84 0.59
CA GLU A 72 -1.34 8.90 1.70
C GLU A 72 -1.55 7.46 1.24
N ALA A 73 -2.45 7.23 0.28
CA ALA A 73 -2.65 5.90 -0.30
C ALA A 73 -1.44 5.42 -1.11
N LEU A 74 -0.87 6.30 -1.95
CA LEU A 74 0.34 6.00 -2.74
C LEU A 74 1.55 5.74 -1.84
N MET A 75 1.76 6.57 -0.83
CA MET A 75 2.84 6.44 0.15
C MET A 75 2.73 5.10 0.89
N SER A 76 1.52 4.75 1.33
CA SER A 76 1.21 3.52 2.04
C SER A 76 1.58 2.27 1.24
N SER A 77 1.15 2.18 -0.02
CA SER A 77 1.48 1.04 -0.90
C SER A 77 2.98 0.96 -1.20
N THR A 78 3.61 2.11 -1.46
CA THR A 78 5.05 2.18 -1.77
C THR A 78 5.91 1.68 -0.61
N ILE A 79 5.58 2.11 0.61
CA ILE A 79 6.34 1.70 1.80
C ILE A 79 6.09 0.23 2.14
N ALA A 80 4.88 -0.29 1.96
CA ALA A 80 4.67 -1.74 2.06
C ALA A 80 5.56 -2.52 1.09
N ALA A 81 5.70 -2.07 -0.16
CA ALA A 81 6.57 -2.71 -1.15
C ALA A 81 8.04 -2.69 -0.70
N LEU A 82 8.52 -1.54 -0.22
CA LEU A 82 9.89 -1.39 0.29
C LEU A 82 10.16 -2.28 1.52
N VAL A 83 9.18 -2.44 2.41
CA VAL A 83 9.33 -3.32 3.58
C VAL A 83 9.30 -4.79 3.19
N ILE A 84 8.43 -5.20 2.27
CA ILE A 84 8.47 -6.58 1.74
C ILE A 84 9.84 -6.85 1.11
N TYR A 85 10.38 -5.91 0.33
CA TYR A 85 11.72 -6.02 -0.22
C TYR A 85 12.76 -6.17 0.90
N ASP A 86 12.77 -5.30 1.91
CA ASP A 86 13.74 -5.36 3.02
C ASP A 86 13.69 -6.70 3.77
N MET A 87 12.49 -7.22 3.98
CA MET A 87 12.25 -8.50 4.66
C MET A 87 12.72 -9.69 3.81
N CYS A 88 12.58 -9.60 2.49
CA CYS A 88 12.89 -10.71 1.58
C CYS A 88 14.28 -10.65 0.94
N LYS A 89 15.00 -9.51 0.96
CA LYS A 89 16.25 -9.31 0.18
C LYS A 89 17.38 -10.30 0.47
N ALA A 90 17.35 -10.95 1.63
CA ALA A 90 18.32 -12.01 1.97
C ALA A 90 18.10 -13.30 1.16
N LEU A 91 16.92 -13.49 0.57
CA LEU A 91 16.58 -14.63 -0.28
C LEU A 91 16.95 -14.39 -1.75
N GLY A 92 17.26 -13.15 -2.13
CA GLY A 92 17.61 -12.75 -3.49
C GLY A 92 17.42 -11.26 -3.70
N HIS A 93 18.20 -10.69 -4.63
CA HIS A 93 18.21 -9.26 -4.95
C HIS A 93 17.44 -8.91 -6.23
N ASP A 94 16.95 -9.91 -6.97
CA ASP A 94 16.27 -9.74 -8.27
C ASP A 94 14.83 -9.25 -8.17
N MET A 95 14.30 -9.08 -6.95
CA MET A 95 12.97 -8.50 -6.74
C MET A 95 12.91 -7.08 -7.31
N LYS A 96 11.80 -6.75 -7.94
CA LYS A 96 11.53 -5.42 -8.46
C LYS A 96 10.29 -4.84 -7.80
N ILE A 97 10.38 -3.57 -7.40
CA ILE A 97 9.18 -2.79 -7.09
C ILE A 97 8.70 -2.23 -8.42
N CYS A 98 7.54 -2.72 -8.86
CA CYS A 98 6.92 -2.30 -10.12
C CYS A 98 6.08 -1.02 -9.92
N ASP A 99 5.29 -0.69 -10.94
CA ASP A 99 4.49 0.53 -10.97
C ASP A 99 3.56 0.65 -9.75
N THR A 100 3.51 1.87 -9.20
CA THR A 100 2.54 2.27 -8.19
C THR A 100 1.64 3.34 -8.80
N LYS A 101 0.32 3.11 -8.77
CA LYS A 101 -0.67 4.01 -9.37
C LYS A 101 -1.88 4.18 -8.48
N LEU A 102 -2.54 5.33 -8.62
CA LEU A 102 -3.86 5.56 -8.04
C LEU A 102 -4.90 4.79 -8.87
N ILE A 103 -5.67 3.92 -8.22
CA ILE A 103 -6.73 3.14 -8.90
C ILE A 103 -8.10 3.79 -8.75
N GLY A 104 -8.27 4.64 -7.74
CA GLY A 104 -9.48 5.42 -7.57
C GLY A 104 -9.48 6.34 -6.36
N LYS A 105 -10.41 7.29 -6.40
CA LYS A 105 -10.66 8.34 -5.42
C LYS A 105 -12.14 8.68 -5.47
N PHE A 106 -12.74 8.89 -4.30
CA PHE A 106 -14.09 9.38 -4.16
C PHE A 106 -14.11 10.59 -3.21
N GLY A 107 -14.86 11.62 -3.57
CA GLY A 107 -15.04 12.85 -2.79
C GLY A 107 -14.18 14.02 -3.26
N GLY A 108 -14.60 15.22 -2.87
CA GLY A 108 -14.06 16.48 -3.37
C GLY A 108 -14.77 16.92 -4.65
N LYS A 109 -14.06 17.63 -5.54
CA LYS A 109 -14.64 18.14 -6.80
C LYS A 109 -14.82 17.07 -7.87
N ASN A 110 -13.88 16.12 -7.93
CA ASN A 110 -13.81 15.10 -8.97
C ASN A 110 -13.55 13.73 -8.35
N ASP A 111 -14.35 12.75 -8.79
CA ASP A 111 -14.09 11.34 -8.55
C ASP A 111 -13.18 10.77 -9.64
N HIS A 112 -12.52 9.66 -9.34
CA HIS A 112 -11.64 8.97 -10.27
C HIS A 112 -11.67 7.47 -10.01
N GLY A 113 -11.71 6.65 -11.07
CA GLY A 113 -11.44 5.21 -11.01
C GLY A 113 -12.35 4.39 -10.09
N ILE A 114 -11.81 3.30 -9.54
CA ILE A 114 -12.54 2.28 -8.77
C ILE A 114 -12.43 2.57 -7.27
N VAL A 115 -13.58 2.60 -6.58
CA VAL A 115 -13.69 2.98 -5.16
C VAL A 115 -14.23 1.87 -4.24
N GLU A 116 -14.61 0.73 -4.80
CA GLU A 116 -15.11 -0.44 -4.07
C GLU A 116 -13.97 -1.32 -3.52
N PHE A 117 -13.23 -0.79 -2.54
CA PHE A 117 -12.10 -1.50 -1.92
C PHE A 117 -12.47 -2.84 -1.23
N GLU A 118 -13.72 -3.00 -0.81
CA GLU A 118 -14.16 -4.25 -0.19
C GLU A 118 -14.43 -5.36 -1.21
N LYS A 119 -14.85 -5.00 -2.42
CA LYS A 119 -15.07 -5.95 -3.53
C LYS A 119 -13.83 -6.15 -4.40
N LEU A 120 -12.69 -5.64 -3.94
CA LEU A 120 -11.43 -5.65 -4.65
C LEU A 120 -10.93 -7.10 -4.72
N HIS A 121 -11.33 -7.79 -5.79
CA HIS A 121 -10.80 -9.06 -6.25
C HIS A 121 -9.78 -8.77 -7.34
N TYR A 122 -8.57 -9.30 -7.21
CA TYR A 122 -7.46 -9.02 -8.14
C TYR A 122 -7.84 -9.25 -9.62
N LYS A 123 -8.72 -10.21 -9.92
CA LYS A 123 -9.22 -10.52 -11.26
C LYS A 123 -10.00 -9.38 -11.95
N ASN A 124 -10.44 -8.36 -11.21
CA ASN A 124 -11.26 -7.27 -11.73
C ASN A 124 -10.47 -5.95 -11.95
N LEU A 125 -9.14 -5.95 -11.80
CA LEU A 125 -8.32 -4.73 -11.75
C LEU A 125 -7.19 -4.67 -12.80
N LEU A 126 -7.10 -5.69 -13.64
CA LEU A 126 -6.25 -5.78 -14.83
C LEU A 126 -7.16 -5.99 -16.05
#